data_AF-A0A7X7WP27-F1
#
_entry.id   AF-A0A7X7WP27-F1
#
_cell.length_a   1.000
_cell.length_b   1.000
_cell.length_c   1.000
_cell.angle_alpha   90.00
_cell.angle_beta   90.00
_cell.angle_gamma   90.00
#
_symmetry.space_group_name_H-M   'P 1'
#
loop_
_entity.id
_entity.type
_entity.pdbx_description
1 polymer ?
#
loop_
_entity_poly.entity_id
_entity_poly.type
_entity_poly.pdbx_seq_one_letter_code
_entity_poly.pdbx_strand_id
1 'polypeptide(L)' 'MKSLISLPVRVFRFYYDGFRGMTVGKKLWIIILIKLFIFFFVLKLFFFPDLLKKNFPDDRARSNFVIEQLTK' A
#
# COMPACT_ATOMS: atom_id res chain seq x y z
N MET A 1 -5.90 -37.51 16.37
CA MET A 1 -5.98 -36.27 15.57
C MET A 1 -5.00 -35.21 16.10
N LYS A 2 -3.71 -35.25 15.77
CA LYS A 2 -2.73 -34.21 16.15
C LYS A 2 -1.61 -34.14 15.10
N SER A 3 -1.86 -33.74 13.85
CA SER A 3 -0.73 -33.57 12.92
C SER A 3 -0.95 -32.77 11.62
N LEU A 4 -2.04 -32.02 11.46
CA LEU A 4 -2.20 -31.20 10.23
C LEU A 4 -1.97 -29.71 10.46
N ILE A 5 -2.05 -29.24 11.72
CA ILE A 5 -1.78 -27.83 12.09
C ILE A 5 -0.27 -27.56 12.18
N SER A 6 0.58 -28.60 12.24
CA SER A 6 2.02 -28.44 12.51
C SER A 6 2.84 -27.98 11.32
N LEU A 7 2.51 -28.38 10.09
CA LEU A 7 3.29 -28.04 8.90
C LEU A 7 3.24 -26.55 8.54
N PRO A 8 2.07 -25.91 8.36
CA PRO A 8 2.03 -24.48 8.06
C PRO A 8 2.64 -23.63 9.18
N VAL A 9 2.43 -24.02 10.44
CA VAL A 9 3.03 -23.34 11.60
C VAL A 9 4.54 -23.49 11.63
N ARG A 10 5.08 -24.66 11.27
CA ARG A 10 6.52 -24.91 11.19
C ARG A 10 7.17 -24.16 10.04
N VAL A 11 6.52 -24.11 8.87
CA VAL A 11 6.97 -23.32 7.73
C VAL A 11 6.97 -21.83 8.09
N PHE A 12 5.89 -21.32 8.67
CA PHE A 12 5.82 -19.92 9.14
C PHE A 12 6.93 -19.60 10.14
N ARG A 13 7.12 -20.46 11.15
CA ARG A 13 8.16 -20.26 12.17
C ARG A 13 9.57 -20.29 11.57
N PHE A 14 9.84 -21.16 10.60
CA PHE A 14 11.12 -21.19 9.89
C PHE A 14 11.40 -19.88 9.16
N TYR A 15 10.42 -19.34 8.40
CA TYR A 15 10.57 -18.05 7.73
C TYR A 15 10.72 -16.90 8.73
N TYR A 16 9.93 -16.91 9.81
CA TYR A 16 9.98 -15.90 10.85
C TYR A 16 11.33 -15.90 11.59
N ASP A 17 11.82 -17.07 12.00
CA ASP A 17 13.09 -17.22 12.71
C ASP A 17 14.27 -16.89 11.79
N GLY A 18 14.22 -17.32 10.52
CA GLY A 18 15.21 -16.94 9.51
C GLY A 18 15.25 -15.43 9.26
N PHE A 19 14.09 -14.81 9.09
CA PHE A 19 13.98 -13.36 8.91
C PHE A 19 14.44 -12.57 10.15
N ARG A 20 14.14 -13.08 11.35
CA ARG A 20 14.57 -12.48 12.62
C ARG A 20 16.08 -12.59 12.84
N GLY A 21 16.71 -13.68 12.42
CA GLY A 21 18.17 -13.87 12.49
C GLY A 21 18.96 -13.08 11.45
N MET A 22 18.33 -12.62 10.38
CA MET A 22 19.01 -11.89 9.30
C MET A 22 19.33 -10.45 9.67
N THR A 23 20.61 -10.07 9.62
CA THR A 23 21.07 -8.67 9.75
C THR A 23 21.03 -7.94 8.41
N VAL A 24 21.50 -8.58 7.33
CA VAL A 24 21.51 -8.02 5.97
C VAL A 24 20.11 -8.03 5.35
N GLY A 25 19.36 -9.13 5.51
CA GLY A 25 18.02 -9.28 4.94
C GLY A 25 17.02 -8.22 5.44
N LYS A 26 17.10 -7.85 6.72
CA LYS A 26 16.28 -6.75 7.29
C LYS A 26 16.59 -5.42 6.62
N LYS A 27 17.86 -5.10 6.39
CA LYS A 27 18.26 -3.87 5.70
C LYS A 27 17.74 -3.85 4.26
N LEU A 28 17.85 -4.97 3.54
CA LEU A 28 17.31 -5.09 2.19
C LEU A 28 15.78 -4.92 2.16
N TRP A 29 15.06 -5.50 3.12
CA TRP A 29 13.61 -5.30 3.24
C TRP A 29 13.22 -3.85 3.50
N ILE A 30 13.97 -3.14 4.35
CA ILE A 30 13.77 -1.70 4.57
C ILE A 30 13.97 -0.94 3.25
N ILE A 31 15.02 -1.26 2.48
CA ILE A 31 15.26 -0.65 1.16
C ILE A 31 14.08 -0.90 0.21
N ILE A 32 13.56 -2.14 0.18
CA ILE A 32 12.38 -2.48 -0.64
C ILE A 32 11.15 -1.66 -0.20
N LEU A 33 10.88 -1.57 1.10
CA LEU A 33 9.75 -0.79 1.62
C LEU A 33 9.88 0.70 1.28
N ILE A 34 11.07 1.28 1.43
CA ILE A 34 11.34 2.67 1.05
C ILE A 34 11.09 2.84 -0.45
N LYS A 35 11.62 1.93 -1.28
CA LYS A 35 11.44 1.98 -2.73
C LYS A 35 9.97 1.90 -3.12
N LEU A 36 9.20 0.99 -2.53
CA LEU A 36 7.76 0.86 -2.74
C LEU A 36 7.00 2.11 -2.30
N PHE A 37 7.36 2.69 -1.14
CA PHE A 37 6.77 3.94 -0.66
C PHE A 37 7.03 5.09 -1.64
N ILE A 38 8.26 5.24 -2.12
CA ILE A 38 8.62 6.27 -3.10
C ILE A 38 7.85 6.07 -4.40
N PHE A 39 7.81 4.85 -4.95
CA PHE A 39 7.03 4.56 -6.15
C PHE A 39 5.56 4.91 -5.96
N PHE A 40 4.96 4.48 -4.85
CA PHE A 40 3.56 4.79 -4.56
C PHE A 40 3.33 6.31 -4.42
N PHE A 41 4.24 7.02 -3.76
CA PHE A 41 4.12 8.46 -3.54
C PHE A 41 4.28 9.25 -4.85
N VAL A 42 5.25 8.90 -5.69
CA VAL A 42 5.45 9.47 -7.02
C VAL A 42 4.21 9.23 -7.88
N LEU A 43 3.77 7.97 -7.99
CA LEU A 43 2.55 7.65 -8.74
C LEU A 43 1.35 8.42 -8.21
N LYS A 44 1.18 8.51 -6.89
CA LYS A 44 0.10 9.28 -6.28
C LYS A 44 0.16 10.76 -6.66
N LEU A 45 1.32 11.40 -6.54
CA LEU A 45 1.47 12.83 -6.80
C LEU A 45 1.28 13.17 -8.29
N PHE A 46 1.77 12.33 -9.19
CA PHE A 46 1.68 12.57 -10.64
C PHE A 46 0.36 12.11 -11.26
N PHE A 47 -0.20 10.97 -10.84
CA PHE A 47 -1.43 10.41 -11.42
C PHE A 47 -2.71 10.87 -10.69
N PHE A 48 -2.60 11.35 -9.45
CA PHE A 48 -3.74 11.85 -8.67
C PHE A 48 -3.51 13.30 -8.21
N PRO A 49 -3.33 14.26 -9.12
CA PRO A 49 -3.41 15.66 -8.76
C PRO A 49 -4.80 15.98 -8.18
N ASP A 50 -4.88 16.96 -7.29
CA ASP A 50 -6.12 17.42 -6.65
C ASP A 50 -6.99 18.20 -7.66
N LEU A 51 -7.46 17.51 -8.72
CA LEU A 51 -8.17 18.09 -9.87
C LEU A 51 -9.44 18.83 -9.45
N LEU A 52 -10.11 18.33 -8.41
CA LEU A 52 -11.35 18.91 -7.91
C LEU A 52 -11.12 20.25 -7.21
N LYS A 53 -10.04 20.36 -6.42
CA LYS A 53 -9.69 21.60 -5.72
C LYS A 53 -9.22 22.72 -6.66
N LYS A 54 -8.60 22.36 -7.79
CA LYS A 54 -8.07 23.34 -8.75
C LYS A 54 -9.18 24.09 -9.51
N ASN A 55 -10.31 23.44 -9.77
CA ASN A 55 -11.32 23.95 -10.71
C ASN A 55 -12.54 24.58 -10.04
N PHE A 56 -12.72 24.42 -8.72
CA PHE A 56 -13.95 24.85 -8.04
C PHE A 56 -13.67 25.44 -6.66
N PRO A 57 -14.05 26.72 -6.42
CA PRO A 57 -13.86 27.36 -5.12
C PRO A 57 -14.82 26.84 -4.04
N ASP A 58 -16.03 26.40 -4.39
CA ASP A 58 -17.06 25.94 -3.44
C ASP A 58 -17.16 24.40 -3.38
N ASP A 59 -17.23 23.83 -2.18
CA ASP A 59 -17.31 22.37 -1.97
C ASP A 59 -18.62 21.77 -2.52
N ARG A 60 -19.73 22.54 -2.50
CA ARG A 60 -21.02 22.06 -3.05
C ARG A 60 -20.98 21.95 -4.57
N ALA A 61 -20.37 22.92 -5.25
CA ALA A 61 -20.18 22.87 -6.69
C ALA A 61 -19.31 21.67 -7.14
N ARG A 62 -18.28 21.32 -6.35
CA ARG A 62 -17.44 20.14 -6.58
C ARG A 62 -18.25 18.84 -6.51
N SER A 63 -19.03 18.67 -5.44
CA SER A 63 -19.81 17.45 -5.23
C SER A 63 -20.83 17.23 -6.35
N ASN A 64 -21.53 18.29 -6.78
CA ASN A 64 -22.52 18.20 -7.84
C ASN A 64 -21.89 17.82 -9.20
N PHE A 65 -20.72 18.38 -9.53
CA PHE A 65 -20.00 18.04 -10.76
C PHE A 65 -19.55 16.57 -10.80
N VAL A 66 -19.06 16.03 -9.67
CA VAL A 66 -18.67 14.61 -9.59
C VAL A 66 -19.87 13.69 -9.74
N ILE A 67 -21.01 14.01 -9.10
CA ILE A 67 -22.24 13.22 -9.19
C ILE A 67 -22.76 13.18 -10.64
N GLU A 68 -22.76 14.33 -11.33
CA GLU A 68 -23.18 14.41 -12.72
C GLU A 68 -22.31 13.55 -13.65
N GLN A 69 -20.98 13.57 -13.48
CA GLN A 69 -20.06 12.77 -14.29
C GLN A 69 -20.18 11.25 -14.02
N LEU A 70 -20.52 10.83 -12.80
CA LEU A 70 -20.70 9.41 -12.45
C LEU A 70 -22.07 8.84 -12.86
N THR A 71 -23.06 9.70 -13.08
CA THR A 71 -24.42 9.29 -13.47
C THR A 71 -24.60 9.29 -15.00
N LYS A 72 -23.57 9.71 -15.74
CA LYS A 72 -23.54 9.75 -17.20
C LYS A 72 -22.96 8.46 -17.78
#